data_AF-A0A0H1BCN4-F1
#
_entry.id   AF-A0A0H1BCN4-F1
#
_cell.length_a   1.000
_cell.length_b   1.000
_cell.length_c   1.000
_cell.angle_alpha   90.00
_cell.angle_beta   90.00
_cell.angle_gamma   90.00
#
_symmetry.space_group_name_H-M   'P 1'
#
loop_
_entity.id
_entity.type
_entity.pdbx_description
1 polymer ?
#
loop_
_entity_poly.entity_id
_entity_poly.type
_entity_poly.pdbx_seq_one_letter_code
_entity_poly.pdbx_strand_id
1 'polypeptide(L)' 'MGTIGISEAEKEMFVQIGVKSTPVGRISNAEEVARAAVFIGFEATFSTGTEFLADGGLRTLQKE' A
#
# COMPACT_ATOMS: atom_id res chain seq x y z
N MET A 1 7.04 3.68 12.07
CA MET A 1 8.35 3.00 12.25
C MET A 1 8.78 2.51 10.88
N GLY A 2 9.96 2.88 10.39
CA GLY A 2 10.49 2.30 9.16
C GLY A 2 11.26 3.29 8.29
N THR A 3 12.55 3.02 8.11
CA THR A 3 13.54 3.71 7.25
C THR A 3 14.17 5.01 7.76
N ILE A 4 13.72 5.58 8.88
CA ILE A 4 14.45 6.71 9.49
C ILE A 4 15.79 6.20 10.03
N GLY A 5 16.90 6.73 9.51
CA GLY A 5 18.26 6.42 9.97
C GLY A 5 18.92 5.19 9.33
N ILE A 6 18.31 4.55 8.34
CA ILE A 6 18.93 3.43 7.60
C ILE A 6 19.66 3.96 6.35
N SER A 7 20.70 3.23 5.93
CA SER A 7 21.46 3.51 4.71
C SER A 7 20.63 3.34 3.44
N GLU A 8 21.10 3.91 2.33
CA GLU A 8 20.43 3.75 1.02
C GLU A 8 20.36 2.28 0.58
N ALA A 9 21.41 1.50 0.81
CA ALA A 9 21.42 0.06 0.51
C ALA A 9 20.31 -0.69 1.29
N GLU A 10 20.10 -0.35 2.57
CA GLU A 10 19.04 -0.94 3.37
C GLU A 10 17.65 -0.51 2.88
N LYS A 11 17.49 0.73 2.39
CA LYS A 11 16.23 1.19 1.76
C LYS A 11 15.93 0.42 0.49
N GLU A 12 16.92 0.22 -0.37
CA GLU A 12 16.76 -0.57 -1.60
C GLU A 12 16.34 -2.01 -1.28
N MET A 13 16.98 -2.66 -0.30
CA MET A 13 16.57 -3.99 0.15
C MET A 13 15.12 -3.99 0.65
N PHE A 14 14.72 -2.98 1.41
CA PHE A 14 13.35 -2.86 1.92
C PHE A 14 12.33 -2.71 0.79
N VAL A 15 12.65 -1.91 -0.24
CA VAL A 15 11.83 -1.79 -1.45
C VAL A 15 11.70 -3.15 -2.15
N GLN A 16 12.81 -3.89 -2.31
CA GLN A 16 12.77 -5.20 -2.96
C GLN A 16 11.93 -6.22 -2.18
N ILE A 17 11.98 -6.19 -0.84
CA ILE A 17 11.12 -7.01 0.00
C ILE A 17 9.66 -6.67 -0.26
N GLY A 18 9.30 -5.38 -0.23
CA GLY A 18 7.94 -4.92 -0.49
C GLY A 18 7.42 -5.30 -1.88
N VAL A 19 8.23 -5.13 -2.92
CA VAL A 19 7.92 -5.55 -4.30
C VAL A 19 7.61 -7.05 -4.37
N LYS A 20 8.43 -7.88 -3.70
CA LYS A 20 8.25 -9.34 -3.70
C LYS A 20 7.05 -9.78 -2.87
N SER A 21 6.79 -9.15 -1.73
CA SER A 21 5.67 -9.52 -0.85
C SER A 21 4.32 -9.06 -1.38
N THR A 22 4.25 -7.91 -2.05
CA THR A 22 2.99 -7.34 -2.52
C THR A 22 2.52 -8.03 -3.82
N PRO A 23 1.27 -8.52 -3.91
CA PRO A 23 0.70 -9.16 -5.11
C PRO A 23 0.81 -8.33 -6.39
N VAL A 24 0.51 -7.03 -6.32
CA VAL A 24 0.64 -6.09 -7.45
C VAL A 24 2.10 -5.93 -7.93
N GLY A 25 3.09 -6.41 -7.17
CA GLY A 25 4.48 -6.52 -7.63
C GLY A 25 5.22 -5.19 -7.72
N ARG A 26 4.77 -4.16 -7.02
CA ARG A 26 5.44 -2.87 -6.91
C ARG A 26 5.08 -2.14 -5.61
N ILE A 27 5.88 -1.15 -5.25
CA ILE A 27 5.54 -0.18 -4.21
C ILE A 27 4.50 0.80 -4.76
N SER A 28 3.50 1.14 -3.94
CA SER A 28 2.52 2.18 -4.26
C SER A 28 3.14 3.56 -4.17
N ASN A 29 2.55 4.53 -4.88
CA ASN A 29 2.84 5.95 -4.63
C ASN A 29 1.78 6.58 -3.71
N ALA A 30 2.10 7.75 -3.16
CA ALA A 30 1.21 8.45 -2.23
C ALA A 30 -0.10 8.89 -2.92
N GLU A 31 -0.03 9.20 -4.21
CA GLU A 31 -1.17 9.66 -5.01
C GLU A 31 -2.23 8.58 -5.19
N GLU A 32 -1.85 7.30 -5.22
CA GLU A 32 -2.79 6.17 -5.23
C GLU A 32 -3.63 6.13 -3.96
N VAL A 33 -3.01 6.31 -2.80
CA VAL A 33 -3.72 6.34 -1.52
C VAL A 33 -4.60 7.60 -1.42
N ALA A 34 -4.08 8.74 -1.88
CA ALA A 34 -4.86 9.99 -1.91
C ALA A 34 -6.11 9.88 -2.78
N ARG A 35 -6.02 9.25 -3.97
CA ARG A 35 -7.19 9.02 -4.83
C ARG A 35 -8.21 8.10 -4.18
N ALA A 36 -7.77 7.06 -3.47
CA ALA A 36 -8.68 6.20 -2.71
C ALA A 36 -9.41 6.99 -1.61
N ALA A 37 -8.69 7.84 -0.88
CA ALA A 37 -9.29 8.70 0.15
C ALA A 37 -10.32 9.68 -0.44
N VAL A 38 -10.02 10.29 -1.58
CA VAL A 38 -10.98 11.15 -2.31
C VAL A 38 -12.23 10.34 -2.72
N PHE A 39 -12.06 9.16 -3.32
CA PHE A 39 -13.18 8.30 -3.68
C PHE A 39 -14.06 7.96 -2.47
N ILE A 40 -13.46 7.55 -1.36
CA ILE A 40 -14.20 7.22 -0.13
C ILE A 40 -14.92 8.45 0.43
N GLY A 41 -14.29 9.62 0.39
CA GLY A 41 -14.85 10.85 0.94
C GLY A 41 -16.02 11.44 0.14
N PHE A 42 -16.12 11.15 -1.16
CA PHE A 42 -17.12 11.79 -2.03
C PHE A 42 -18.07 10.81 -2.73
N GLU A 43 -17.58 9.65 -3.15
CA GLU A 43 -18.33 8.74 -4.02
C GLU A 43 -18.91 7.52 -3.28
N ALA A 44 -18.31 7.10 -2.16
CA ALA A 44 -18.73 5.93 -1.39
C ALA A 44 -19.98 6.19 -0.51
N THR A 45 -21.05 6.73 -1.10
CA THR A 45 -22.20 7.37 -0.43
C THR A 45 -23.09 6.46 0.42
N PHE A 46 -22.98 5.13 0.28
CA PHE A 46 -23.70 4.15 1.10
C PHE A 46 -22.75 3.25 1.92
N SER A 47 -21.50 3.67 2.12
CA SER A 47 -20.49 2.92 2.87
C SER A 47 -20.04 3.69 4.12
N THR A 48 -20.01 3.02 5.27
CA THR A 48 -19.47 3.57 6.52
C THR A 48 -19.01 2.45 7.45
N GLY A 49 -18.14 2.76 8.42
CA GLY A 49 -17.70 1.81 9.46
C GLY A 49 -16.90 0.60 8.96
N THR A 50 -16.29 0.69 7.78
CA THR A 50 -15.54 -0.41 7.15
C THR A 50 -14.06 -0.05 6.94
N GLU A 51 -13.20 -1.07 6.89
CA GLU A 51 -11.81 -0.94 6.51
C GLU A 51 -11.68 -1.00 4.97
N PHE A 52 -11.03 0.01 4.38
CA PHE A 52 -10.67 -0.01 2.97
C PHE A 52 -9.20 -0.41 2.81
N LEU A 53 -8.93 -1.51 2.08
CA LEU A 53 -7.57 -1.99 1.83
C LEU A 53 -6.97 -1.30 0.60
N ALA A 54 -5.94 -0.48 0.84
CA ALA A 54 -5.13 0.17 -0.19
C ALA A 54 -3.67 -0.34 -0.14
N ASP A 55 -3.49 -1.65 -0.19
CA ASP A 55 -2.21 -2.34 0.10
C ASP A 55 -1.66 -3.18 -1.07
N GLY A 56 -2.24 -3.07 -2.27
CA GLY A 56 -1.84 -3.87 -3.42
C GLY A 56 -2.12 -5.37 -3.26
N GLY A 57 -3.07 -5.74 -2.39
CA GLY A 57 -3.51 -7.11 -2.16
C GLY A 57 -2.73 -7.84 -1.06
N LEU A 58 -1.80 -7.17 -0.39
CA LEU A 58 -0.87 -7.77 0.57
C LEU A 58 -1.58 -8.59 1.67
N ARG A 59 -2.71 -8.10 2.18
CA ARG A 59 -3.45 -8.77 3.25
C ARG A 59 -4.32 -9.94 2.76
N THR A 60 -4.79 -9.93 1.51
CA THR A 60 -5.91 -10.80 1.08
C THR A 60 -5.58 -11.75 -0.07
N LEU A 61 -4.54 -11.50 -0.85
CA LEU A 61 -4.13 -12.39 -1.93
C LEU A 61 -2.86 -13.14 -1.52
N GLN A 62 -2.97 -14.47 -1.47
CA GLN A 62 -1.79 -15.33 -1.35
C GLN A 62 -1.14 -15.49 -2.73
N LYS A 63 0.18 -15.30 -2.81
CA LYS A 63 0.94 -15.74 -3.98
C LYS A 63 1.08 -17.26 -3.89
N GLU A 64 0.71 -17.96 -4.96
CA GLU A 64 0.97 -19.41 -5.12
C GLU A 64 2.48 -19.71 -5.15
#